data_AF-A0AAV2GZX6-F1
#
_entry.id   AF-A0AAV2GZX6-F1
#
_cell.length_a   1.000
_cell.length_b   1.000
_cell.length_c   1.000
_cell.angle_alpha   90.00
_cell.angle_beta   90.00
_cell.angle_gamma   90.00
#
_symmetry.space_group_name_H-M   'P 1'
#
loop_
_entity.id
_entity.type
_entity.pdbx_description
1 polymer ?
#
loop_
_entity_poly.entity_id
_entity_poly.type
_entity_poly.pdbx_seq_one_letter_code
_entity_poly.pdbx_strand_id
1 'polypeptide(L)'
;VALTSLTSAQVPVSNLCSTVLCPFGTFCRVVQACPGPVCPPRPSCVRCIPRGSDAVCNRNNFVRALLVGNPADSDSLQERKCNPFFPGDCPFNSVCAQDGSGRGTCCYGRPPPGLPATNRDTVCIVNRCQPFCPPGTSCQRVTICPFVPPCFEELQCRPFYSPLPLAATVIVSND
;
A
#
# COMPACT_ATOMS: atom_id res chain seq x y z
N VAL A 1 -25.93 29.80 17.64
CA VAL A 1 -24.47 29.76 17.33
C VAL A 1 -24.27 28.72 16.25
N ALA A 2 -24.14 29.14 15.00
CA ALA A 2 -23.93 28.24 13.86
C ALA A 2 -22.44 27.85 13.85
N LEU A 3 -22.16 26.55 14.05
CA LEU A 3 -20.82 25.98 13.90
C LEU A 3 -20.50 25.93 12.40
N THR A 4 -19.86 26.98 11.89
CA THR A 4 -19.20 26.96 10.59
C THR A 4 -18.17 25.85 10.59
N SER A 5 -18.51 24.75 9.92
CA SER A 5 -17.62 23.66 9.59
C SER A 5 -16.41 24.25 8.86
N LEU A 6 -15.26 24.24 9.51
CA LEU A 6 -13.97 24.50 8.88
C LEU A 6 -13.78 23.45 7.78
N THR A 7 -14.12 23.84 6.55
CA THR A 7 -13.68 23.16 5.33
C THR A 7 -12.17 23.25 5.31
N SER A 8 -11.52 22.25 5.91
CA SER A 8 -10.14 21.91 5.67
C SER A 8 -9.96 21.86 4.16
N ALA A 9 -9.28 22.86 3.60
CA ALA A 9 -8.86 22.86 2.22
C ALA A 9 -7.94 21.64 2.06
N GLN A 10 -8.54 20.52 1.64
CA GLN A 10 -7.84 19.26 1.38
C GLN A 10 -6.86 19.53 0.24
N VAL A 11 -5.61 19.88 0.58
CA VAL A 11 -4.57 19.95 -0.44
C VAL A 11 -4.45 18.53 -1.01
N PRO A 12 -4.72 18.32 -2.31
CA PRO A 12 -4.66 17.00 -2.89
C PRO A 12 -3.24 16.46 -2.70
N VAL A 13 -3.13 15.25 -2.17
CA VAL A 13 -1.83 14.60 -1.89
C VAL A 13 -1.05 14.30 -3.17
N SER A 14 -1.76 14.35 -4.30
CA SER A 14 -1.18 14.54 -5.62
C SER A 14 -0.05 15.57 -5.60
N ASN A 15 -0.15 16.67 -4.83
CA ASN A 15 0.89 17.69 -4.77
C ASN A 15 2.14 17.28 -3.99
N LEU A 16 2.06 16.51 -2.90
CA LEU A 16 3.25 16.18 -2.10
C LEU A 16 4.23 15.27 -2.86
N CYS A 17 3.71 14.36 -3.67
CA CYS A 17 4.52 13.48 -4.52
C CYS A 17 4.66 13.98 -5.97
N SER A 18 3.98 15.07 -6.36
CA SER A 18 4.06 15.60 -7.73
C SER A 18 5.44 16.11 -8.12
N THR A 19 6.23 16.59 -7.16
CA THR A 19 7.53 17.22 -7.40
C THR A 19 8.71 16.27 -7.16
N VAL A 20 8.45 15.02 -6.75
CA VAL A 20 9.50 14.05 -6.41
C VAL A 20 9.69 13.07 -7.56
N LEU A 21 10.85 13.14 -8.20
CA LEU A 21 11.28 12.17 -9.21
C LEU A 21 11.98 11.00 -8.51
N CYS A 22 11.31 9.86 -8.49
CA CYS A 22 11.87 8.65 -7.91
C CYS A 22 12.72 7.87 -8.93
N PRO A 23 13.87 7.31 -8.51
CA PRO A 23 14.68 6.47 -9.39
C PRO A 23 13.90 5.23 -9.84
N PHE A 24 14.33 4.64 -10.96
CA PHE A 24 13.66 3.48 -11.55
C PHE A 24 13.46 2.36 -10.51
N GLY A 25 12.25 1.81 -10.47
CA GLY A 25 11.87 0.76 -9.51
C GLY A 25 11.56 1.25 -8.09
N THR A 26 11.33 2.54 -7.89
CA THR A 26 10.84 3.10 -6.62
C THR A 26 9.63 4.01 -6.84
N PHE A 27 8.84 4.21 -5.78
CA PHE A 27 7.56 4.93 -5.81
C PHE A 27 7.57 6.06 -4.77
N CYS A 28 6.95 7.20 -5.10
CA CYS A 28 6.83 8.27 -4.13
C CYS A 28 5.72 7.98 -3.11
N ARG A 29 6.09 7.99 -1.83
CA ARG A 29 5.17 7.91 -0.70
C ARG A 29 5.39 9.00 0.31
N VAL A 30 4.32 9.33 1.02
CA VAL A 30 4.42 10.20 2.18
C VAL A 30 4.80 9.32 3.37
N VAL A 31 5.98 9.57 3.95
CA VAL A 31 6.55 8.80 5.05
C VAL A 31 6.87 9.74 6.21
N GLN A 32 6.54 9.30 7.42
CA GLN A 32 6.91 9.94 8.67
C GLN A 32 8.02 9.13 9.32
N ALA A 33 9.23 9.69 9.36
CA ALA A 33 10.41 8.95 9.83
C ALA A 33 10.36 8.57 11.33
N CYS A 34 9.49 9.21 12.11
CA CYS A 34 9.26 8.86 13.50
C CYS A 34 7.76 8.76 13.84
N PRO A 35 7.37 7.92 14.81
CA PRO A 35 5.97 7.70 15.17
C PRO A 35 5.30 8.86 15.92
N GLY A 36 6.08 9.87 16.33
CA GLY A 36 5.59 11.03 17.07
C GLY A 36 5.32 12.26 16.18
N PRO A 37 4.55 13.24 16.68
CA PRO A 37 4.19 14.47 15.93
C PRO A 37 5.40 15.37 15.61
N VAL A 38 6.56 15.06 16.17
CA VAL A 38 7.81 15.82 16.04
C VAL A 38 8.35 15.78 14.61
N CYS A 39 8.18 14.65 13.90
CA CYS A 39 8.65 14.53 12.52
C CYS A 39 7.50 14.83 11.56
N PRO A 40 7.58 15.89 10.76
CA PRO A 40 6.58 16.13 9.74
C PRO A 40 6.65 15.02 8.68
N PRO A 41 5.50 14.57 8.15
CA PRO A 41 5.48 13.65 7.02
C PRO A 41 6.14 14.29 5.79
N ARG A 42 6.98 13.53 5.08
CA ARG A 42 7.70 14.00 3.89
C ARG A 42 7.55 13.03 2.72
N PRO A 43 7.50 13.52 1.47
CA PRO A 43 7.55 12.65 0.32
C PRO A 43 8.92 12.00 0.21
N SER A 44 8.94 10.67 0.11
CA SER A 44 10.13 9.83 0.07
C SER A 44 9.95 8.76 -0.99
N CYS A 45 11.02 8.43 -1.71
CA CYS A 45 11.01 7.30 -2.64
C CYS A 45 11.22 6.00 -1.86
N VAL A 46 10.31 5.06 -2.04
CA VAL A 46 10.35 3.75 -1.39
C VAL A 46 10.39 2.66 -2.46
N ARG A 47 11.13 1.59 -2.20
CA ARG A 47 11.24 0.47 -3.15
C ARG A 47 9.93 -0.30 -3.30
N CYS A 48 9.22 -0.49 -2.20
CA CYS A 48 7.94 -1.19 -2.20
C CYS A 48 7.09 -0.78 -1.00
N ILE A 49 5.82 -1.17 -1.02
CA ILE A 49 4.83 -0.86 0.02
C ILE A 49 4.35 -2.13 0.71
N PRO A 50 4.37 -2.24 2.05
CA PRO A 50 3.86 -3.42 2.72
C PRO A 50 2.43 -3.78 2.27
N ARG A 51 2.18 -5.08 2.14
CA ARG A 51 0.88 -5.58 1.66
C ARG A 51 -0.24 -5.11 2.59
N GLY A 52 -1.25 -4.49 2.00
CA GLY A 52 -2.43 -4.03 2.72
C GLY A 52 -2.30 -2.66 3.39
N SER A 53 -1.16 -1.97 3.30
CA SER A 53 -1.00 -0.64 3.93
C SER A 53 -2.03 0.38 3.48
N ASP A 54 -2.52 0.30 2.24
CA ASP A 54 -3.54 1.23 1.73
C ASP A 54 -4.98 0.70 1.82
N ALA A 55 -5.20 -0.53 2.32
CA ALA A 55 -6.50 -1.20 2.23
C ALA A 55 -7.61 -0.41 2.96
N VAL A 56 -7.31 0.12 4.16
CA VAL A 56 -8.24 0.95 4.93
C VAL A 56 -8.53 2.26 4.19
N CYS A 57 -7.51 2.87 3.59
CA CYS A 57 -7.66 4.13 2.85
C CYS A 57 -8.50 3.95 1.59
N ASN A 58 -8.18 2.95 0.76
CA ASN A 58 -8.89 2.68 -0.50
C ASN A 58 -10.36 2.36 -0.24
N ARG A 59 -10.66 1.56 0.80
CA ARG A 59 -12.04 1.25 1.21
C ARG A 59 -12.83 2.48 1.63
N ASN A 60 -12.15 3.49 2.18
CA ASN A 60 -12.75 4.76 2.60
C ASN A 60 -12.62 5.87 1.55
N ASN A 61 -12.36 5.51 0.28
CA ASN A 61 -12.23 6.42 -0.85
C ASN A 61 -11.06 7.43 -0.72
N PHE A 62 -9.94 6.99 -0.15
CA PHE A 62 -8.68 7.72 -0.13
C PHE A 62 -7.62 7.00 -0.96
N VAL A 63 -6.69 7.74 -1.56
CA VAL A 63 -5.72 7.19 -2.52
C VAL A 63 -4.63 6.36 -1.85
N ARG A 64 -4.13 6.79 -0.69
CA ARG A 64 -2.98 6.17 -0.03
C ARG A 64 -2.95 6.38 1.48
N ALA A 65 -2.33 5.48 2.21
CA ALA A 65 -2.01 5.65 3.62
C ALA A 65 -0.73 6.48 3.82
N LEU A 66 -0.69 7.23 4.91
CA LEU A 66 0.55 7.74 5.48
C LEU A 66 1.33 6.57 6.09
N LEU A 67 2.60 6.46 5.74
CA LEU A 67 3.49 5.45 6.29
C LEU A 67 4.37 6.04 7.40
N VAL A 68 4.73 5.23 8.39
CA VAL A 68 5.69 5.53 9.47
C VAL A 68 6.82 4.52 9.39
N GLY A 69 8.06 4.98 9.56
CA GLY A 69 9.24 4.12 9.54
C GLY A 69 10.37 4.69 8.70
N ASN A 70 11.35 3.86 8.36
CA ASN A 70 12.50 4.27 7.55
C ASN A 70 12.19 4.04 6.05
N PRO A 71 12.17 5.09 5.20
CA PRO A 71 11.91 4.91 3.77
C PRO A 71 12.99 4.07 3.05
N ALA A 72 14.20 3.98 3.60
CA ALA A 72 15.27 3.14 3.07
C ALA A 72 15.06 1.65 3.38
N ASP A 73 14.24 1.32 4.38
CA ASP A 73 13.92 -0.04 4.81
C ASP A 73 12.40 -0.28 4.70
N SER A 74 11.97 -0.81 3.56
CA SER A 74 10.55 -0.98 3.25
C SER A 74 9.82 -1.94 4.20
N ASP A 75 10.53 -2.84 4.89
CA ASP A 75 9.94 -3.73 5.88
C ASP A 75 9.63 -3.01 7.21
N SER A 76 10.34 -1.91 7.48
CA SER A 76 10.07 -1.05 8.64
C SER A 76 8.83 -0.16 8.47
N LEU A 77 8.34 -0.01 7.23
CA LEU A 77 7.21 0.85 6.93
C LEU A 77 5.91 0.23 7.44
N GLN A 78 5.13 1.04 8.15
CA GLN A 78 3.81 0.65 8.64
C GLN A 78 2.83 1.80 8.43
N GLU A 79 1.54 1.51 8.36
CA GLU A 79 0.52 2.53 8.29
C GLU A 79 0.47 3.37 9.59
N ARG A 80 0.38 4.70 9.48
CA ARG A 80 0.17 5.59 10.64
C ARG A 80 -1.23 5.35 11.18
N LYS A 81 -1.32 4.64 12.28
CA LYS A 81 -2.58 4.46 13.02
C LYS A 81 -3.03 5.76 13.67
N CYS A 82 -4.34 5.91 13.77
CA CYS A 82 -5.00 7.04 14.43
C CYS A 82 -6.25 6.59 15.20
N ASN A 83 -6.64 7.42 16.16
CA ASN A 83 -7.91 7.33 16.85
C ASN A 83 -8.94 8.26 16.17
N PRO A 84 -10.01 7.74 15.57
CA PRO A 84 -11.02 8.55 14.89
C PRO A 84 -11.78 9.49 15.84
N PHE A 85 -11.74 9.23 17.16
CA PHE A 85 -12.37 10.06 18.19
C PHE A 85 -11.47 11.21 18.66
N PHE A 86 -10.20 11.25 18.26
CA PHE A 86 -9.25 12.28 18.67
C PHE A 86 -8.89 13.21 17.50
N PRO A 87 -9.52 14.39 17.38
CA PRO A 87 -9.19 15.33 16.31
C PRO A 87 -7.73 15.80 16.45
N GLY A 88 -6.95 15.64 15.37
CA GLY A 88 -5.53 16.02 15.33
C GLY A 88 -4.52 14.89 15.55
N ASP A 89 -4.97 13.64 15.71
CA ASP A 89 -4.04 12.49 15.79
C ASP A 89 -3.30 12.24 14.46
N CYS A 90 -3.97 12.58 13.36
CA CYS A 90 -3.39 12.56 12.03
C CYS A 90 -2.70 13.89 11.71
N PRO A 91 -1.49 13.87 11.11
CA PRO A 91 -0.77 15.08 10.75
C PRO A 91 -1.46 15.87 9.64
N PHE A 92 -1.00 17.10 9.43
CA PHE A 92 -1.60 18.05 8.49
C PHE A 92 -1.89 17.45 7.11
N ASN A 93 -3.07 17.78 6.57
CA ASN A 93 -3.64 17.27 5.31
C ASN A 93 -3.97 15.77 5.26
N SER A 94 -3.81 15.01 6.35
CA SER A 94 -4.31 13.62 6.42
C SER A 94 -5.61 13.53 7.20
N VAL A 95 -6.39 12.50 6.89
CA VAL A 95 -7.70 12.24 7.52
C VAL A 95 -7.66 10.85 8.13
N CYS A 96 -8.15 10.71 9.36
CA CYS A 96 -8.28 9.40 9.99
C CYS A 96 -9.43 8.63 9.35
N ALA A 97 -9.12 7.61 8.56
CA ALA A 97 -10.11 6.71 7.96
C ALA A 97 -10.33 5.51 8.87
N GLN A 98 -11.59 5.22 9.19
CA GLN A 98 -11.94 4.19 10.16
C GLN A 98 -11.74 2.79 9.60
N ASP A 99 -11.17 1.90 10.41
CA ASP A 99 -10.89 0.51 10.01
C ASP A 99 -12.02 -0.48 10.37
N GLY A 100 -13.02 -0.03 11.14
CA GLY A 100 -14.15 -0.83 11.62
C GLY A 100 -13.94 -1.43 13.01
N SER A 101 -12.77 -1.25 13.62
CA SER A 101 -12.41 -1.78 14.96
C SER A 101 -12.31 -0.70 16.05
N GLY A 102 -12.87 0.48 15.81
CA GLY A 102 -12.71 1.64 16.70
C GLY A 102 -11.35 2.35 16.57
N ARG A 103 -10.49 1.89 15.65
CA ARG A 103 -9.25 2.55 15.25
C ARG A 103 -9.36 3.04 13.80
N GLY A 104 -8.33 3.71 13.33
CA GLY A 104 -8.22 4.15 11.94
C GLY A 104 -6.78 4.24 11.45
N THR A 105 -6.67 4.62 10.19
CA THR A 105 -5.40 4.87 9.51
C THR A 105 -5.41 6.29 8.94
N CYS A 106 -4.31 7.02 9.09
CA CYS A 106 -4.16 8.34 8.48
C CYS A 106 -4.02 8.19 6.97
N CYS A 107 -5.01 8.70 6.25
CA CYS A 107 -5.13 8.56 4.82
C CYS A 107 -5.03 9.91 4.12
N TYR A 108 -4.64 9.82 2.86
CA TYR A 108 -4.18 10.95 2.08
C TYR A 108 -4.76 10.88 0.67
N GLY A 109 -5.26 12.03 0.21
CA GLY A 109 -5.77 12.23 -1.14
C GLY A 109 -7.12 11.56 -1.36
N ARG A 110 -7.93 12.14 -2.23
CA ARG A 110 -9.19 11.54 -2.71
C ARG A 110 -9.13 11.46 -4.23
N PRO A 111 -9.61 10.37 -4.84
CA PRO A 111 -9.73 10.32 -6.28
C PRO A 111 -10.77 11.35 -6.76
N PRO A 112 -10.72 11.74 -8.04
CA PRO A 112 -11.81 12.50 -8.66
C PRO A 112 -13.15 11.75 -8.50
N PRO A 113 -14.27 12.47 -8.38
CA PRO A 113 -15.58 11.83 -8.28
C PRO A 113 -15.82 10.89 -9.46
N GLY A 114 -16.32 9.68 -9.19
CA GLY A 114 -16.58 8.65 -10.19
C GLY A 114 -15.41 7.70 -10.49
N LEU A 115 -14.24 7.90 -9.89
CA LEU A 115 -13.10 6.98 -10.02
C LEU A 115 -12.79 6.26 -8.71
N PRO A 116 -12.51 4.94 -8.74
CA PRO A 116 -12.10 4.23 -7.54
C PRO A 116 -10.73 4.70 -7.09
N ALA A 117 -10.54 4.78 -5.77
CA ALA A 117 -9.24 4.96 -5.15
C ALA A 117 -8.38 3.71 -5.39
N THR A 118 -7.78 3.63 -6.56
CA THR A 118 -6.86 2.56 -6.96
C THR A 118 -5.47 3.14 -7.05
N ASN A 119 -4.54 2.50 -6.36
CA ASN A 119 -3.14 2.91 -6.33
C ASN A 119 -2.31 1.81 -7.00
N ARG A 120 -1.45 2.18 -7.95
CA ARG A 120 -0.64 1.25 -8.75
C ARG A 120 0.75 0.99 -8.14
N ASP A 121 0.89 1.22 -6.84
CA ASP A 121 2.18 1.07 -6.19
C ASP A 121 2.56 -0.41 -6.04
N THR A 122 3.84 -0.73 -6.29
CA THR A 122 4.32 -2.10 -6.13
C THR A 122 4.34 -2.48 -4.66
N VAL A 123 3.60 -3.55 -4.35
CA VAL A 123 3.56 -4.13 -3.02
C VAL A 123 4.88 -4.84 -2.74
N CYS A 124 5.41 -4.72 -1.53
CA CYS A 124 6.53 -5.52 -1.06
C CYS A 124 6.12 -6.98 -1.15
N ILE A 125 6.72 -7.69 -2.10
CA ILE A 125 6.83 -9.13 -2.01
C ILE A 125 7.86 -9.35 -0.91
N VAL A 126 7.38 -9.36 0.34
CA VAL A 126 8.24 -9.71 1.47
C VAL A 126 8.87 -11.04 1.08
N ASN A 127 10.20 -11.07 0.97
CA ASN A 127 11.01 -12.25 0.65
C ASN A 127 10.87 -13.29 1.79
N ARG A 128 9.66 -13.77 2.10
CA ARG A 128 9.44 -14.75 3.17
C ARG A 128 9.88 -16.16 2.80
N CYS A 129 10.46 -16.36 1.62
CA CYS A 129 11.12 -17.63 1.34
C CYS A 129 12.48 -17.80 2.02
N GLN A 130 13.16 -16.72 2.44
CA GLN A 130 14.42 -16.83 3.16
C GLN A 130 14.23 -16.31 4.58
N PRO A 131 14.51 -17.12 5.61
CA PRO A 131 15.22 -18.42 5.60
C PRO A 131 14.34 -19.69 5.57
N PHE A 132 13.02 -19.61 5.34
CA PHE A 132 12.08 -20.69 5.71
C PHE A 132 11.64 -21.66 4.60
N CYS A 133 12.39 -21.81 3.50
CA CYS A 133 12.06 -22.88 2.56
C CYS A 133 12.49 -24.26 3.13
N PRO A 134 11.58 -25.26 3.20
CA PRO A 134 11.95 -26.60 3.64
C PRO A 134 13.04 -27.20 2.73
N PRO A 135 13.88 -28.12 3.24
CA PRO A 135 14.88 -28.82 2.43
C PRO A 135 14.25 -29.43 1.17
N GLY A 136 14.91 -29.29 0.03
CA GLY A 136 14.39 -29.76 -1.26
C GLY A 136 13.48 -28.77 -2.01
N THR A 137 13.35 -27.54 -1.50
CA THR A 137 12.65 -26.45 -2.19
C THR A 137 13.55 -25.24 -2.44
N SER A 138 13.24 -24.47 -3.50
CA SER A 138 13.88 -23.20 -3.84
C SER A 138 12.83 -22.09 -3.86
N CYS A 139 13.19 -20.88 -3.45
CA CYS A 139 12.29 -19.75 -3.62
C CYS A 139 12.22 -19.35 -5.08
N GLN A 140 11.03 -19.35 -5.65
CA GLN A 140 10.80 -18.93 -7.02
C GLN A 140 9.75 -17.81 -7.06
N ARG A 141 9.93 -16.85 -7.98
CA ARG A 141 8.88 -15.89 -8.31
C ARG A 141 7.81 -16.61 -9.12
N VAL A 142 6.57 -16.49 -8.67
CA VAL A 142 5.39 -17.05 -9.31
C VAL A 142 4.45 -15.91 -9.64
N THR A 143 4.05 -15.81 -10.91
CA THR A 143 2.99 -14.91 -11.32
C THR A 143 1.64 -15.57 -11.03
N ILE A 144 0.86 -14.98 -10.14
CA ILE A 144 -0.49 -15.41 -9.82
C ILE A 144 -1.45 -14.50 -10.56
N CYS A 145 -2.19 -15.07 -11.52
CA CYS A 145 -3.24 -14.39 -12.24
C CYS A 145 -4.60 -14.87 -11.70
N PRO A 146 -5.26 -14.15 -10.78
CA PRO A 146 -6.64 -14.45 -10.44
C PRO A 146 -7.53 -14.31 -11.68
N PHE A 147 -8.72 -14.94 -11.65
CA PHE A 147 -9.72 -14.88 -12.74
C PHE A 147 -10.10 -13.45 -13.15
N VAL A 148 -9.82 -12.45 -12.30
CA VAL A 148 -10.00 -11.03 -12.60
C VAL A 148 -8.64 -10.32 -12.45
N PRO A 149 -8.10 -9.68 -13.51
CA PRO A 149 -6.82 -8.96 -13.44
C PRO A 149 -6.83 -7.81 -12.41
N PRO A 150 -5.66 -7.40 -11.88
CA PRO A 150 -4.32 -7.71 -12.39
C PRO A 150 -3.68 -8.99 -11.83
N CYS A 151 -2.79 -9.59 -12.62
CA CYS A 151 -1.84 -10.57 -12.10
C CYS A 151 -0.90 -9.91 -11.10
N PHE A 152 -0.44 -10.67 -10.11
CA PHE A 152 0.56 -10.22 -9.16
C PHE A 152 1.69 -11.24 -9.05
N GLU A 153 2.90 -10.76 -8.76
CA GLU A 153 4.04 -11.63 -8.48
C GLU A 153 4.06 -11.97 -6.98
N GLU A 154 4.23 -13.25 -6.65
CA GLU A 154 4.42 -13.76 -5.30
C GLU A 154 5.62 -14.71 -5.27
N LEU A 155 6.38 -14.71 -4.18
CA LEU A 155 7.48 -15.66 -3.98
C LEU A 155 6.97 -16.90 -3.26
N GLN A 156 7.22 -18.08 -3.82
CA GLN A 156 6.80 -19.35 -3.25
C GLN A 156 7.97 -20.34 -3.21
N CYS A 157 8.07 -21.12 -2.13
CA CYS A 157 8.99 -22.26 -2.07
C CYS A 157 8.45 -23.36 -2.98
N ARG A 158 9.15 -23.65 -4.08
CA ARG A 158 8.82 -24.72 -5.02
C ARG A 158 9.86 -25.84 -4.96
N PRO A 159 9.44 -27.12 -5.07
CA PRO A 159 10.37 -28.23 -5.19
C PRO A 159 11.37 -28.00 -6.33
N PHE A 160 12.62 -28.44 -6.17
CA PHE A 160 13.61 -28.42 -7.27
C PHE A 160 13.13 -29.15 -8.53
N TYR A 161 12.17 -30.07 -8.37
CA TYR A 161 11.63 -30.93 -9.42
C TYR A 161 10.13 -30.69 -9.70
N SER A 162 9.62 -29.46 -9.54
CA SER A 162 8.30 -29.18 -10.10
C SER A 162 8.44 -29.03 -11.62
N PRO A 163 7.88 -29.94 -12.45
CA PRO A 163 7.72 -29.63 -13.86
C PRO A 163 6.94 -28.31 -13.96
N LEU A 164 7.34 -27.47 -14.92
CA LEU A 164 6.66 -26.22 -15.27
C LEU A 164 5.13 -26.43 -15.19
N PRO A 165 4.36 -25.48 -14.62
CA PRO A 165 2.92 -25.57 -14.75
C PRO A 165 2.61 -25.52 -16.25
N LEU A 166 2.18 -26.66 -16.79
CA LEU A 166 1.49 -26.73 -18.06
C LEU A 166 0.43 -25.63 -18.03
N ALA A 167 0.53 -24.75 -19.01
CA ALA A 167 -0.40 -23.68 -19.26
C ALA A 167 -1.84 -24.19 -19.06
N ALA A 168 -2.59 -23.48 -18.22
CA ALA A 168 -4.03 -23.64 -18.18
C ALA A 168 -4.60 -23.17 -19.52
N THR A 169 -4.85 -24.07 -20.47
CA THR A 169 -5.99 -24.00 -21.41
C THR A 169 -6.22 -25.36 -22.07
N VAL A 170 -7.25 -26.09 -21.62
CA VAL A 170 -7.96 -27.05 -22.48
C VAL A 170 -9.33 -26.44 -22.70
N ILE A 171 -9.48 -25.73 -23.83
CA ILE A 171 -10.79 -25.49 -24.42
C ILE A 171 -10.95 -26.62 -25.44
N VAL A 172 -11.74 -27.63 -25.08
CA VAL A 172 -12.39 -28.49 -26.08
C VAL A 172 -13.78 -27.91 -26.24
N SER A 173 -14.00 -27.19 -27.35
CA SER A 173 -15.34 -27.03 -27.90
C SER A 173 -15.76 -28.40 -28.42
N ASN A 174 -16.89 -28.91 -27.92
CA ASN A 174 -17.69 -29.88 -28.63
C ASN A 174 -19.06 -29.25 -28.88
N ASP A 175 -19.40 -29.24 -30.17
CA ASP A 175 -20.60 -28.75 -30.87
C ASP A 175 -20.94 -27.25 -30.79
#